data_AF-A0A7J3QBF2-F1
#
_entry.id   AF-A0A7J3QBF2-F1
#
_cell.length_a   1.000
_cell.length_b   1.000
_cell.length_c   1.000
_cell.angle_alpha   90.00
_cell.angle_beta   90.00
_cell.angle_gamma   90.00
#
_symmetry.space_group_name_H-M   'P 1'
#
loop_
_entity.id
_entity.type
_entity.pdbx_description
1 polymer ?
#
loop_
_entity_poly.entity_id
_entity_poly.type
_entity_poly.pdbx_seq_one_letter_code
_entity_poly.pdbx_strand_id
1 'polypeptide(L)'
;MLIPIVVVLVASTLSIILAYLTMVEKDLLIATIYIAFIGVLYTLIYYILMAPDVVLAYMPVSSILLPLMIVIVLKKTKRFEE
;
A
#
# COMPACT_ATOMS: atom_id res chain seq x y z
N MET A 1 -18.99 3.41 18.23
CA MET A 1 -18.74 2.26 17.32
C MET A 1 -18.85 2.61 15.84
N LEU A 2 -19.60 3.65 15.43
CA LEU A 2 -19.70 4.06 14.01
C LEU A 2 -18.40 4.64 13.43
N ILE A 3 -17.68 5.47 14.20
CA ILE A 3 -16.45 6.14 13.74
C ILE A 3 -15.40 5.17 13.16
N PRO A 4 -14.96 4.10 13.88
CA PRO A 4 -13.96 3.19 13.34
C PRO A 4 -14.43 2.47 12.07
N ILE A 5 -15.72 2.14 11.97
CA ILE A 5 -16.31 1.49 10.79
C ILE A 5 -16.25 2.43 9.58
N VAL A 6 -16.59 3.70 9.76
CA VAL A 6 -16.50 4.70 8.69
C VAL A 6 -15.06 4.88 8.21
N VAL A 7 -14.10 4.93 9.14
CA VAL A 7 -12.67 5.05 8.78
C VAL A 7 -12.21 3.83 7.99
N VAL A 8 -12.57 2.60 8.41
CA VAL A 8 -12.22 1.38 7.67
C VAL A 8 -12.86 1.36 6.28
N LEU A 9 -14.12 1.79 6.16
CA LEU A 9 -14.83 1.87 4.87
C LEU A 9 -14.14 2.85 3.91
N VAL A 10 -13.78 4.03 4.40
CA VAL A 10 -13.08 5.03 3.59
C VAL A 10 -11.67 4.54 3.21
N ALA A 11 -10.91 3.99 4.17
CA ALA A 11 -9.56 3.51 3.94
C ALA A 11 -9.51 2.33 2.96
N SER A 12 -10.47 1.40 3.05
CA SER A 12 -10.59 0.27 2.12
C SER A 12 -11.04 0.72 0.72
N THR A 13 -11.95 1.69 0.62
CA THR A 13 -12.35 2.24 -0.68
C THR A 13 -11.16 2.95 -1.35
N LEU A 14 -10.40 3.75 -0.58
CA LEU A 14 -9.18 4.40 -1.08
C LEU A 14 -8.12 3.38 -1.49
N SER A 15 -7.93 2.29 -0.74
CA SER A 15 -6.94 1.27 -1.10
C SER A 15 -7.30 0.56 -2.40
N ILE A 16 -8.58 0.32 -2.69
CA ILE A 16 -9.06 -0.23 -3.96
C ILE A 16 -8.77 0.74 -5.12
N ILE A 17 -9.03 2.04 -4.94
CA ILE A 17 -8.75 3.06 -5.96
C ILE A 17 -7.24 3.13 -6.25
N LEU A 18 -6.41 3.14 -5.22
CA LEU A 18 -4.95 3.12 -5.36
C LEU A 18 -4.46 1.83 -6.03
N ALA A 19 -5.06 0.68 -5.69
CA ALA A 19 -4.71 -0.60 -6.32
C ALA A 19 -5.04 -0.61 -7.81
N TYR A 20 -6.20 -0.07 -8.19
CA TYR A 20 -6.55 0.12 -9.60
C TYR A 20 -5.56 1.05 -10.30
N LEU A 21 -5.22 2.18 -9.67
CA LEU A 21 -4.28 3.14 -10.24
C LEU A 21 -2.87 2.54 -10.40
N THR A 22 -2.45 1.70 -9.46
CA THR A 22 -1.19 0.94 -9.53
C THR A 22 -1.13 0.04 -10.77
N MET A 23 -2.26 -0.57 -11.16
CA MET A 23 -2.32 -1.45 -12.34
C MET A 23 -2.36 -0.69 -13.67
N VAL A 24 -2.87 0.55 -13.68
CA VAL A 24 -3.00 1.35 -14.89
C VAL A 24 -1.75 2.19 -15.16
N GLU A 25 -0.96 2.48 -14.11
CA GLU A 25 0.25 3.28 -14.23
C GLU A 25 1.34 2.60 -15.05
N LYS A 26 1.81 3.31 -16.08
CA LYS A 26 2.93 2.86 -16.91
C LYS A 26 4.28 3.12 -16.26
N ASP A 27 4.38 4.13 -15.39
CA ASP A 27 5.61 4.40 -14.64
C ASP A 27 5.63 3.52 -13.39
N LEU A 28 6.48 2.49 -13.42
CA LEU A 28 6.60 1.52 -12.34
C LEU A 28 7.08 2.18 -11.03
N LEU A 29 7.73 3.34 -11.10
CA LEU A 29 8.14 4.09 -9.92
C LEU A 29 6.94 4.75 -9.24
N ILE A 30 6.00 5.31 -10.02
CA ILE A 30 4.75 5.87 -9.51
C ILE A 30 3.86 4.76 -8.95
N ALA A 31 3.75 3.63 -9.67
CA ALA A 31 3.06 2.44 -9.19
C ALA A 31 3.62 1.96 -7.83
N THR A 32 4.94 2.00 -7.65
CA THR A 32 5.59 1.61 -6.39
C THR A 32 5.21 2.54 -5.22
N ILE A 33 5.05 3.84 -5.48
CA ILE A 33 4.60 4.80 -4.47
C ILE A 33 3.15 4.47 -4.06
N TYR A 34 2.28 4.11 -5.00
CA TYR A 34 0.92 3.68 -4.68
C TYR A 34 0.89 2.41 -3.83
N ILE A 35 1.77 1.43 -4.10
CA ILE A 35 1.93 0.25 -3.24
C ILE A 35 2.32 0.63 -1.81
N ALA A 36 3.23 1.58 -1.63
CA ALA A 36 3.60 2.07 -0.30
C ALA A 36 2.40 2.69 0.45
N PHE A 37 1.61 3.52 -0.24
CA PHE A 37 0.39 4.12 0.32
C PHE A 37 -0.67 3.08 0.67
N ILE A 38 -0.86 2.06 -0.17
CA ILE A 38 -1.76 0.94 0.11
C ILE A 38 -1.31 0.23 1.41
N GLY A 39 -0.02 0.01 1.59
CA GLY A 39 0.55 -0.59 2.81
C GLY A 39 0.20 0.20 4.08
N VAL A 40 0.29 1.53 4.03
CA VAL A 40 -0.07 2.42 5.14
C VAL A 40 -1.57 2.35 5.44
N LEU A 41 -2.43 2.37 4.42
CA LEU A 41 -3.89 2.27 4.59
C LEU A 41 -4.29 0.94 5.24
N TYR A 42 -3.70 -0.19 4.81
CA TYR A 42 -3.96 -1.48 5.43
C TYR A 42 -3.44 -1.56 6.87
N THR A 43 -2.30 -0.94 7.16
CA THR A 43 -1.79 -0.84 8.54
C THR A 43 -2.79 -0.10 9.45
N LEU A 44 -3.37 1.00 8.96
CA LEU A 44 -4.42 1.74 9.67
C LEU A 44 -5.67 0.87 9.90
N ILE A 45 -6.09 0.11 8.90
CA ILE A 45 -7.23 -0.81 9.00
C ILE A 45 -6.97 -1.88 10.07
N TYR A 46 -5.81 -2.55 10.05
CA TYR A 46 -5.47 -3.57 11.04
C TYR A 46 -5.37 -3.02 12.46
N TYR A 47 -4.90 -1.77 12.61
CA TYR A 47 -4.88 -1.10 13.90
C TYR A 47 -6.29 -0.90 14.45
N ILE A 48 -7.23 -0.44 13.61
CA ILE A 48 -8.64 -0.23 14.01
C ILE A 48 -9.34 -1.56 14.30
N LEU A 49 -8.99 -2.63 13.57
CA LEU A 49 -9.51 -3.98 13.80
C LEU A 49 -8.91 -4.67 15.03
N MET A 50 -8.09 -3.98 15.83
CA MET A 50 -7.44 -4.52 17.02
C MET A 50 -6.56 -5.75 16.72
N ALA A 51 -5.85 -5.73 15.59
CA ALA A 51 -4.89 -6.76 15.21
C ALA A 51 -3.44 -6.24 15.36
N PRO A 52 -2.94 -6.00 16.59
CA PRO A 52 -1.64 -5.36 16.81
C PRO A 52 -0.46 -6.18 16.30
N ASP A 53 -0.52 -7.52 16.38
CA ASP A 53 0.55 -8.40 15.91
C ASP A 53 0.76 -8.27 14.40
N VAL A 54 -0.33 -8.13 13.65
CA VAL A 54 -0.30 -7.92 12.20
C VAL A 54 0.23 -6.53 11.88
N VAL A 55 -0.17 -5.50 12.62
CA VAL A 55 0.30 -4.12 12.41
C VAL A 55 1.82 -4.03 12.51
N LEU A 56 2.42 -4.64 13.54
CA LEU A 56 3.86 -4.59 13.78
C LEU A 56 4.66 -5.27 12.67
N ALA A 57 4.15 -6.36 12.10
CA ALA A 57 4.79 -7.05 10.98
C ALA A 57 4.54 -6.34 9.65
N TYR A 58 3.31 -5.92 9.40
CA TYR A 58 2.85 -5.42 8.10
C TYR A 58 3.36 -4.00 7.82
N MET A 59 3.40 -3.12 8.83
CA MET A 59 3.82 -1.73 8.68
C MET A 59 5.20 -1.60 8.00
N PRO A 60 6.29 -2.20 8.53
CA PRO A 60 7.60 -2.10 7.90
C PRO A 60 7.70 -2.88 6.58
N VAL A 61 7.03 -4.04 6.48
CA VAL A 61 7.13 -4.92 5.32
C VAL A 61 6.45 -4.30 4.09
N SER A 62 5.20 -3.87 4.23
CA SER A 62 4.41 -3.39 3.11
C SER A 62 4.61 -1.91 2.80
N SER A 63 4.90 -1.07 3.80
CA SER A 63 5.07 0.38 3.58
C SER A 63 6.50 0.76 3.17
N ILE A 64 7.51 -0.03 3.54
CA ILE A 64 8.92 0.31 3.33
C ILE A 64 9.66 -0.78 2.55
N LEU A 65 9.75 -2.00 3.08
CA LEU A 65 10.61 -3.05 2.51
C LEU A 65 10.18 -3.44 1.09
N LEU A 66 8.90 -3.71 0.87
CA LEU A 66 8.37 -4.10 -0.43
C LEU A 66 8.58 -2.98 -1.47
N PRO A 67 8.15 -1.73 -1.24
CA PRO A 67 8.44 -0.61 -2.16
C PRO A 67 9.94 -0.43 -2.42
N LEU A 68 10.78 -0.53 -1.37
CA LEU A 68 12.23 -0.40 -1.51
C LEU A 68 12.82 -1.51 -2.39
N MET A 69 12.38 -2.76 -2.21
CA MET A 69 12.80 -3.87 -3.05
C MET A 69 12.38 -3.66 -4.50
N ILE A 70 11.17 -3.18 -4.74
CA ILE A 70 10.70 -2.86 -6.09
C ILE A 70 11.59 -1.77 -6.71
N VAL A 71 11.89 -0.68 -5.99
CA VAL A 71 12.80 0.37 -6.48
C VAL A 71 14.20 -0.18 -6.80
N ILE A 72 14.74 -1.07 -5.98
CA ILE A 72 16.05 -1.71 -6.22
C ILE A 72 16.02 -2.56 -7.49
N VAL A 73 14.93 -3.30 -7.72
CA VAL A 73 14.75 -4.10 -8.94
C VAL A 73 14.59 -3.19 -10.15
N LEU A 74 13.78 -2.13 -10.04
CA LEU A 74 13.56 -1.14 -11.10
C LEU A 74 14.85 -0.44 -11.52
N LYS A 75 15.80 -0.23 -10.60
CA LYS A 75 17.13 0.29 -10.94
C LYS A 75 17.90 -0.63 -11.89
N LYS A 76 17.62 -1.94 -11.86
CA LYS A 76 18.26 -2.95 -12.72
C LYS A 76 17.40 -3.31 -13.95
N THR A 77 16.17 -2.84 -14.04
CA THR A 77 15.23 -3.11 -15.14
C THR A 77 14.76 -1.82 -15.82
N LYS A 78 13.81 -1.93 -16.75
CA LYS A 78 13.16 -0.76 -17.35
C LYS A 78 12.18 -0.15 -16.33
N ARG A 79 12.04 1.19 -16.39
CA ARG A 79 11.15 2.00 -15.53
C ARG A 79 9.71 2.07 -16.04
N PHE A 80 9.52 1.96 -17.35
CA PHE A 80 8.21 1.99 -17.98
C PHE A 80 7.81 0.59 -18.44
N GLU A 81 6.56 0.24 -18.23
CA GLU A 81 5.94 -0.91 -18.90
C GLU A 81 5.79 -0.60 -20.40
N GLU A 82 6.35 -1.49 -21.24
CA GLU A 82 6.16 -1.52 -22.70
C GLU A 82 4.96 -2.41 -23.07
#